data_AF-A0A5D2ADN0-F1
#
_entry.id   AF-A0A5D2ADN0-F1
#
_cell.length_a   1.000
_cell.length_b   1.000
_cell.length_c   1.000
_cell.angle_alpha   90.00
_cell.angle_beta   90.00
_cell.angle_gamma   90.00
#
_symmetry.space_group_name_H-M   'P 1'
#
loop_
_entity.id
_entity.type
_entity.pdbx_description
1 polymer ?
#
loop_
_entity_poly.entity_id
_entity_poly.type
_entity_poly.pdbx_seq_one_letter_code
_entity_poly.pdbx_strand_id
1 'polypeptide(L)'
;MYHIFTRYAKSQNTQPIELDEAFELFCEAVSWYGPYWDHVLGYWKAKLEHPDKFMFLKYEEMNEDTVLYFKKLVEFMGYPFSSEEQQKGVPEKIVKMCSFENLSNLEVNKSGKHREGQGNLGIENKIYFRKGKVKVAQV
;
A
#
# COMPACT_ATOMS: atom_id res chain seq x y z
N MET A 1 -7.08 6.08 -2.65
CA MET A 1 -8.15 5.25 -2.05
C MET A 1 -9.40 5.08 -2.91
N TYR A 2 -9.72 6.02 -3.84
CA TYR A 2 -10.93 5.98 -4.69
C TYR A 2 -11.32 4.57 -5.19
N HIS A 3 -10.40 3.85 -5.84
CA HIS A 3 -10.66 2.50 -6.36
C HIS A 3 -11.27 1.53 -5.33
N ILE A 4 -10.76 1.52 -4.10
CA ILE A 4 -11.21 0.60 -3.04
C ILE A 4 -12.63 0.98 -2.64
N PHE A 5 -12.91 2.27 -2.44
CA PHE A 5 -14.25 2.75 -2.11
C PHE A 5 -15.26 2.50 -3.23
N THR A 6 -14.88 2.74 -4.49
CA THR A 6 -15.75 2.44 -5.64
C THR A 6 -16.12 0.97 -5.69
N ARG A 7 -15.15 0.07 -5.48
CA ARG A 7 -15.39 -1.38 -5.48
C ARG A 7 -16.21 -1.82 -4.26
N TYR A 8 -15.94 -1.25 -3.09
CA TYR A 8 -16.70 -1.53 -1.87
C TYR A 8 -18.15 -1.07 -2.00
N ALA A 9 -18.40 0.18 -2.42
CA ALA A 9 -19.76 0.70 -2.66
C ALA A 9 -20.54 -0.19 -3.62
N LYS A 10 -19.92 -0.60 -4.75
CA LYS A 10 -20.54 -1.54 -5.70
C LYS A 10 -20.87 -2.90 -5.05
N SER A 11 -19.99 -3.42 -4.18
CA SER A 11 -20.26 -4.68 -3.46
C SER A 11 -21.43 -4.57 -2.47
N GLN A 12 -21.73 -3.36 -2.00
CA GLN A 12 -22.85 -3.05 -1.12
C GLN A 12 -24.09 -2.54 -1.89
N ASN A 13 -24.14 -2.72 -3.22
CA ASN A 13 -25.22 -2.20 -4.09
C ASN A 13 -25.47 -0.68 -3.94
N THR A 14 -24.43 0.07 -3.60
CA THR A 14 -24.47 1.54 -3.47
C THR A 14 -23.80 2.19 -4.68
N GLN A 15 -24.36 3.30 -5.16
CA GLN A 15 -23.74 4.07 -6.23
C GLN A 15 -22.45 4.74 -5.72
N PRO A 16 -21.29 4.50 -6.36
CA PRO A 16 -20.08 5.22 -6.00
C PRO A 16 -20.13 6.66 -6.49
N ILE A 17 -19.42 7.55 -5.80
CA ILE A 17 -19.12 8.90 -6.27
C ILE A 17 -18.37 8.80 -7.62
N GLU A 18 -18.68 9.70 -8.55
CA GLU A 18 -17.99 9.77 -9.84
C GLU A 18 -16.52 10.22 -9.67
N LEU A 19 -15.66 9.89 -10.64
CA LEU A 19 -14.23 10.16 -10.50
C LEU A 19 -13.92 11.66 -10.38
N ASP A 20 -14.59 12.49 -11.17
CA ASP A 20 -14.35 13.93 -11.22
C ASP A 20 -14.76 14.60 -9.91
N GLU A 21 -15.93 14.25 -9.38
CA GLU A 21 -16.40 14.70 -8.05
C GLU A 21 -15.46 14.23 -6.93
N ALA A 22 -15.03 12.97 -6.96
CA ALA A 22 -14.08 12.45 -5.97
C ALA A 22 -12.71 13.14 -6.06
N PHE A 23 -12.31 13.59 -7.24
CA PHE A 23 -11.08 14.35 -7.46
C PHE A 23 -11.21 15.78 -6.91
N GLU A 24 -12.32 16.46 -7.18
CA GLU A 24 -12.61 17.79 -6.62
C GLU A 24 -12.61 17.76 -5.08
N LEU A 25 -13.32 16.81 -4.47
CA LEU A 25 -13.32 16.61 -3.02
C LEU A 25 -11.91 16.37 -2.47
N PHE A 26 -11.09 15.57 -3.16
CA PHE A 26 -9.70 15.35 -2.77
C PHE A 26 -8.87 16.64 -2.82
N CYS A 27 -9.04 17.44 -3.86
CA CYS A 27 -8.38 18.74 -4.01
C CYS A 27 -8.81 19.75 -2.94
N GLU A 28 -10.08 19.72 -2.53
CA GLU A 28 -10.63 20.50 -1.41
C GLU A 28 -10.26 19.93 -0.03
N ALA A 29 -9.35 18.94 0.01
CA ALA A 29 -8.92 18.23 1.20
C ALA A 29 -10.02 17.43 1.92
N VAL A 30 -11.19 17.26 1.30
CA VAL A 30 -12.30 16.42 1.76
C VAL A 30 -12.04 14.99 1.33
N SER A 31 -11.22 14.28 2.10
CA SER A 31 -10.94 12.87 1.87
C SER A 31 -10.76 12.12 3.18
N TRP A 32 -10.98 10.80 3.13
CA TRP A 32 -10.68 9.92 4.26
C TRP A 32 -9.20 10.08 4.67
N TYR A 33 -8.96 10.34 5.96
CA TYR A 33 -7.63 10.63 6.51
C TYR A 33 -6.90 11.83 5.88
N GLY A 34 -7.63 12.68 5.15
CA GLY A 34 -7.11 13.94 4.60
C GLY A 34 -6.97 15.04 5.67
N PRO A 35 -6.30 16.16 5.32
CA PRO A 35 -5.72 16.49 4.01
C PRO A 35 -4.48 15.64 3.66
N TYR A 36 -4.34 15.21 2.41
CA TYR A 36 -3.22 14.34 1.99
C TYR A 36 -1.84 14.97 2.23
N TRP A 37 -1.69 16.24 1.87
CA TRP A 37 -0.41 16.94 2.01
C TRP A 37 -0.02 17.12 3.47
N ASP A 38 -0.96 17.48 4.34
CA ASP A 38 -0.70 17.60 5.78
C ASP A 38 -0.35 16.25 6.40
N HIS A 39 -1.03 15.19 5.98
CA HIS A 39 -0.72 13.81 6.40
C HIS A 39 0.72 13.44 6.01
N VAL A 40 1.12 13.65 4.75
CA VAL A 40 2.48 13.36 4.26
C VAL A 40 3.52 14.22 4.98
N LEU A 41 3.28 15.53 5.10
CA LEU A 41 4.20 16.48 5.74
C LEU A 41 4.35 16.20 7.23
N GLY A 42 3.29 15.79 7.92
CA GLY A 42 3.33 15.42 9.34
C GLY A 42 4.31 14.27 9.59
N TYR A 43 4.19 13.17 8.84
CA TYR A 43 5.13 12.04 8.96
C TYR A 43 6.54 12.39 8.48
N TRP A 44 6.68 13.26 7.48
CA TRP A 44 7.99 13.75 7.06
C TRP A 44 8.68 14.54 8.18
N LYS A 45 7.98 15.47 8.85
CA LYS A 45 8.50 16.21 10.00
C LYS A 45 8.86 15.26 11.15
N ALA A 46 8.00 14.29 11.47
CA ALA A 46 8.28 13.28 12.49
C ALA A 46 9.56 12.48 12.19
N LYS A 47 9.81 12.15 10.92
CA LYS A 47 11.07 11.53 10.47
C LYS A 47 12.29 12.43 10.64
N LEU A 48 12.14 13.74 10.49
CA LEU A 48 13.26 14.68 10.71
C LEU A 48 13.58 14.83 12.20
N GLU A 49 12.56 14.84 13.06
CA GLU A 49 12.71 14.98 14.51
C GLU A 49 13.17 13.67 15.19
N HIS A 50 12.71 12.52 14.67
CA HIS A 50 12.94 11.21 15.26
C HIS A 50 13.34 10.17 14.18
N PRO A 51 14.52 10.32 13.55
CA PRO A 51 14.97 9.46 12.45
C PRO A 51 15.19 8.00 12.85
N ASP A 52 15.36 7.71 14.14
CA ASP A 52 15.45 6.37 14.72
C ASP A 52 14.08 5.69 14.90
N LYS A 53 12.98 6.46 14.89
CA LYS A 53 11.61 5.96 15.13
C LYS A 53 10.75 5.97 13.88
N PHE A 54 11.06 6.80 12.90
CA PHE A 54 10.28 6.91 11.66
C PHE A 54 11.16 6.69 10.44
N MET A 55 10.84 5.64 9.68
CA MET A 55 11.33 5.43 8.32
C MET A 55 10.32 5.97 7.33
N PHE A 56 10.73 6.91 6.47
CA PHE A 56 9.88 7.46 5.42
C PHE A 56 10.19 6.80 4.08
N LEU A 57 9.18 6.14 3.49
CA LEU A 57 9.30 5.37 2.25
C LEU A 57 8.36 5.95 1.18
N LYS A 58 8.85 6.04 -0.06
CA LYS A 58 8.01 6.39 -1.22
C LYS A 58 7.71 5.16 -2.04
N TYR A 59 6.48 5.06 -2.54
CA TYR A 59 6.02 3.89 -3.28
C TYR A 59 6.82 3.69 -4.58
N GLU A 60 7.14 4.78 -5.27
CA GLU A 60 7.88 4.79 -6.53
C GLU A 60 9.31 4.27 -6.33
N GLU A 61 10.01 4.81 -5.34
CA GLU A 61 11.38 4.41 -5.00
C GLU A 61 11.43 2.94 -4.57
N MET A 62 10.46 2.48 -3.76
CA MET A 62 10.37 1.06 -3.39
C MET A 62 10.09 0.16 -4.59
N ASN A 63 9.35 0.63 -5.58
CA ASN A 63 9.04 -0.16 -6.78
C ASN A 63 10.23 -0.23 -7.75
N GLU A 64 11.15 0.73 -7.73
CA GLU A 64 12.38 0.71 -8.53
C GLU A 64 13.38 -0.34 -8.04
N ASP A 65 13.58 -0.46 -6.72
CA ASP A 65 14.43 -1.50 -6.12
C ASP A 65 13.85 -2.03 -4.80
N THR A 66 12.87 -2.93 -4.93
CA THR A 66 12.16 -3.51 -3.78
C THR A 66 13.10 -4.24 -2.82
N VAL A 67 14.14 -4.89 -3.32
CA VAL A 67 15.07 -5.68 -2.49
C VAL A 67 15.94 -4.75 -1.65
N LEU A 68 16.46 -3.66 -2.24
CA LEU A 68 17.21 -2.65 -1.50
C LEU A 68 16.38 -2.02 -0.38
N TYR A 69 15.16 -1.57 -0.70
CA TYR A 69 14.30 -0.94 0.31
C TYR A 69 13.83 -1.92 1.37
N PHE A 70 13.63 -3.20 1.03
CA PHE A 70 13.34 -4.24 2.00
C PHE A 70 14.51 -4.49 2.96
N LYS A 71 15.75 -4.54 2.46
CA LYS A 71 16.96 -4.64 3.30
C LYS A 71 17.07 -3.46 4.27
N LYS A 72 16.83 -2.22 3.79
CA LYS A 72 16.80 -1.03 4.64
C LYS A 72 15.69 -1.08 5.71
N LEU A 73 14.51 -1.62 5.36
CA LEU A 73 13.39 -1.75 6.29
C LEU A 73 13.72 -2.72 7.42
N VAL A 74 14.25 -3.91 7.11
CA VAL A 74 14.57 -4.88 8.17
C VAL A 74 15.73 -4.42 9.05
N GLU A 75 16.71 -3.71 8.49
CA GLU A 75 17.77 -3.04 9.25
C GLU A 75 17.19 -1.99 10.20
N PHE A 76 16.28 -1.15 9.70
CA PHE A 76 15.57 -0.16 10.52
C PHE A 76 14.75 -0.80 11.64
N MET A 77 14.15 -1.98 11.41
CA MET A 77 13.44 -2.73 12.44
C MET A 77 14.36 -3.42 13.47
N GLY A 78 15.69 -3.38 13.29
CA GLY A 78 16.66 -4.04 14.16
C GLY A 78 16.90 -5.51 13.84
N TYR A 79 16.50 -5.98 12.64
CA TYR A 79 16.64 -7.37 12.19
C TYR A 79 17.35 -7.45 10.82
N PRO A 80 18.61 -6.96 10.69
CA PRO A 80 19.33 -7.05 9.44
C PRO A 80 19.60 -8.51 9.05
N PHE A 81 19.56 -8.78 7.74
CA PHE A 81 19.88 -10.11 7.22
C PHE A 81 21.36 -10.46 7.47
N SER A 82 21.59 -11.66 7.99
CA SER A 82 22.94 -12.23 8.10
C SER A 82 23.60 -12.42 6.73
N SER A 83 24.92 -12.49 6.69
CA SER A 83 25.67 -12.77 5.46
C SER A 83 25.24 -14.09 4.81
N GLU A 84 24.91 -15.09 5.62
CA GLU A 84 24.43 -16.39 5.15
C GLU A 84 23.06 -16.27 4.47
N GLU A 85 22.11 -15.55 5.07
CA GLU A 85 20.78 -15.31 4.48
C GLU A 85 20.88 -14.53 3.17
N GLN A 86 21.77 -13.54 3.11
CA GLN A 86 22.05 -12.78 1.90
C GLN A 86 22.64 -13.67 0.80
N GLN A 87 23.63 -14.51 1.12
CA GLN A 87 24.20 -15.48 0.17
C GLN A 87 23.16 -16.51 -0.30
N LYS A 88 22.23 -16.91 0.57
CA LYS A 88 21.12 -17.81 0.25
C LYS A 88 19.97 -17.15 -0.50
N GLY A 89 20.05 -15.85 -0.79
CA GLY A 89 19.03 -15.07 -1.49
C GLY A 89 17.69 -15.00 -0.73
N VAL A 90 17.73 -15.02 0.60
CA VAL A 90 16.52 -14.93 1.45
C VAL A 90 15.75 -13.63 1.19
N PRO A 91 16.38 -12.44 1.11
CA PRO A 91 15.67 -11.19 0.82
C PRO A 91 14.87 -11.25 -0.48
N GLU A 92 15.49 -11.76 -1.54
CA GLU A 92 14.90 -11.86 -2.88
C GLU A 92 13.73 -12.86 -2.89
N LYS A 93 13.83 -13.97 -2.14
CA LYS A 93 12.74 -14.94 -1.97
C LYS A 93 11.53 -14.34 -1.25
N ILE A 94 11.75 -13.56 -0.19
CA ILE A 94 10.67 -12.88 0.54
C ILE A 94 10.01 -11.83 -0.36
N VAL A 95 10.81 -10.99 -1.04
CA VAL A 95 10.29 -10.01 -1.99
C VAL A 95 9.44 -10.67 -3.08
N LYS A 96 9.90 -11.80 -3.63
CA LYS A 96 9.12 -12.58 -4.60
C LYS A 96 7.80 -13.09 -4.01
N MET A 97 7.82 -13.62 -2.79
CA MET A 97 6.63 -14.11 -2.09
C MET A 97 5.62 -12.97 -1.79
N CYS A 98 6.11 -11.79 -1.43
CA CYS A 98 5.29 -10.61 -1.15
C CYS A 98 4.98 -9.76 -2.40
N SER A 99 5.41 -10.19 -3.59
CA SER A 99 5.22 -9.42 -4.81
C SER A 99 3.73 -9.26 -5.16
N PHE A 100 3.40 -8.18 -5.87
CA PHE A 100 2.04 -7.96 -6.36
C PHE A 100 1.55 -9.15 -7.20
N GLU A 101 2.40 -9.67 -8.09
CA GLU A 101 2.06 -10.82 -8.93
C GLU A 101 1.77 -12.06 -8.10
N ASN A 102 2.59 -12.39 -7.11
CA ASN A 102 2.34 -13.55 -6.26
C ASN A 102 1.07 -13.35 -5.41
N LEU A 103 1.00 -12.25 -4.65
CA LEU A 103 -0.10 -12.00 -3.71
C LEU A 103 -1.45 -11.87 -4.41
N SER A 104 -1.54 -11.16 -5.54
CA SER A 104 -2.82 -11.01 -6.27
C SER A 104 -3.32 -12.33 -6.87
N ASN A 105 -2.44 -13.32 -7.02
CA ASN A 105 -2.79 -14.63 -7.57
C ASN A 105 -3.12 -15.71 -6.52
N LEU A 106 -2.92 -15.44 -5.22
CA LEU A 106 -3.30 -16.37 -4.16
C LEU A 106 -4.83 -16.50 -4.05
N GLU A 107 -5.33 -17.72 -3.84
CA GLU A 107 -6.77 -17.99 -3.75
C GLU A 107 -7.45 -17.17 -2.65
N VAL A 108 -6.81 -17.01 -1.49
CA VAL A 108 -7.31 -16.16 -0.39
C VAL A 108 -7.52 -14.70 -0.82
N ASN A 109 -6.74 -14.20 -1.78
CA ASN A 109 -6.86 -12.84 -2.28
C ASN A 109 -7.82 -12.70 -3.47
N LYS A 110 -8.15 -13.80 -4.16
CA LYS A 110 -9.14 -13.82 -5.24
C LYS A 110 -10.56 -13.98 -4.73
N SER A 111 -10.77 -14.86 -3.76
CA SER A 111 -12.11 -15.27 -3.29
C SER A 111 -12.36 -14.99 -1.80
N GLY A 112 -11.33 -14.75 -1.00
CA GLY A 112 -11.47 -14.47 0.43
C GLY A 112 -11.98 -13.07 0.76
N LYS A 113 -12.35 -12.88 2.02
CA LYS A 113 -12.87 -11.62 2.56
C LYS A 113 -12.12 -11.19 3.83
N HIS A 114 -11.78 -9.92 3.90
CA HIS A 114 -11.36 -9.25 5.13
C HIS A 114 -12.60 -8.98 6.00
N ARG A 115 -12.49 -9.19 7.32
CA ARG A 115 -13.60 -9.05 8.29
C ARG A 115 -14.82 -9.91 7.96
N GLU A 116 -14.57 -11.12 7.43
CA GLU A 116 -15.63 -12.09 7.21
C GLU A 116 -16.38 -12.42 8.50
N GLY A 117 -17.71 -12.52 8.43
CA GLY A 117 -18.57 -12.73 9.60
C GLY A 117 -18.87 -11.48 10.43
N GLN A 118 -18.29 -10.31 10.12
CA GLN A 118 -18.57 -9.04 10.80
C GLN A 118 -19.65 -8.22 10.08
N GLY A 119 -20.71 -8.88 9.59
CA GLY A 119 -21.82 -8.24 8.88
C GLY A 119 -21.39 -7.48 7.62
N ASN A 120 -21.90 -6.26 7.44
CA ASN A 120 -21.66 -5.42 6.25
C ASN A 120 -20.23 -4.87 6.17
N LEU A 121 -19.37 -5.15 7.15
CA LEU A 121 -17.95 -4.75 7.15
C LEU A 121 -17.06 -5.70 6.36
N GLY A 122 -17.61 -6.79 5.82
CA GLY A 122 -16.88 -7.72 4.97
C GLY A 122 -16.42 -7.05 3.67
N ILE A 123 -15.12 -7.10 3.38
CA ILE A 123 -14.53 -6.54 2.16
C ILE A 123 -13.84 -7.67 1.40
N GLU A 124 -14.19 -7.87 0.13
CA GLU A 124 -13.50 -8.84 -0.72
C GLU A 124 -12.02 -8.48 -0.89
N ASN A 125 -11.12 -9.43 -0.66
CA ASN A 125 -9.68 -9.19 -0.68
C ASN A 125 -9.19 -8.70 -2.06
N LYS A 126 -9.85 -9.13 -3.14
CA LYS A 126 -9.48 -8.75 -4.51
C LYS A 126 -9.55 -7.24 -4.76
N ILE A 127 -10.29 -6.50 -3.93
CA ILE A 127 -10.43 -5.04 -4.05
C ILE A 127 -9.10 -4.31 -3.79
N TYR A 128 -8.20 -4.90 -2.98
CA TYR A 128 -6.90 -4.31 -2.68
C TYR A 128 -5.91 -4.42 -3.85
N PHE A 129 -6.17 -5.27 -4.85
CA PHE A 129 -5.26 -5.56 -5.96
C PHE A 129 -5.81 -4.99 -7.28
N ARG A 130 -5.25 -3.86 -7.74
CA ARG A 130 -5.68 -3.22 -9.00
C ARG A 130 -4.72 -3.47 -10.17
N LYS A 131 -3.54 -2.86 -10.12
CA LYS A 131 -2.53 -2.93 -11.19
C LYS A 131 -1.09 -3.03 -10.68
N GLY A 132 -0.80 -2.49 -9.49
CA GLY A 132 0.55 -2.55 -8.89
C GLY A 132 1.64 -1.93 -9.77
N LYS A 133 1.35 -0.83 -10.46
CA LYS A 133 2.28 -0.18 -11.38
C LYS A 133 2.33 1.32 -11.10
N VAL A 134 3.54 1.86 -11.11
CA VAL A 134 3.81 3.29 -11.20
C VAL A 134 3.65 3.70 -12.65
N LYS A 135 2.92 4.78 -12.92
CA LYS A 135 2.93 5.46 -14.22
C LYS A 135 3.45 6.85 -13.97
N VAL A 136 4.42 7.28 -14.78
CA VAL A 136 4.74 8.70 -14.88
C VAL A 136 3.52 9.37 -15.48
N ALA A 137 2.95 10.35 -14.78
CA ALA A 137 1.94 11.21 -15.36
C ALA A 137 2.62 11.95 -16.53
N GLN A 138 2.20 11.67 -17.76
CA GLN A 138 2.53 12.54 -18.87
C GLN A 138 1.74 13.82 -18.64
N VAL A 139 2.45 14.88 -18.28
CA VAL A 139 1.95 16.26 -18.27
C VAL A 139 1.93 16.76 -19.70
#